data_AF-A0AAE5VVZ8-F1
#
_entry.id   AF-A0AAE5VVZ8-F1
#
_cell.length_a   1.000
_cell.length_b   1.000
_cell.length_c   1.000
_cell.angle_alpha   90.00
_cell.angle_beta   90.00
_cell.angle_gamma   90.00
#
_symmetry.space_group_name_H-M   'P 1'
#
loop_
_entity.id
_entity.type
_entity.pdbx_description
1 polymer ?
#
loop_
_entity_poly.entity_id
_entity_poly.type
_entity_poly.pdbx_seq_one_letter_code
_entity_poly.pdbx_strand_id
1 'polypeptide(L)'
;MAAELDAAMSLLRRIEDEDQRIVATSLFGKETFEYLYNPNLTEYSVCAHLVANRFNQSEATLAFWAASILARTALNASIDVFNIILKNIRVFFDKVRLRYSDDEAKAIRRALGNYDLGALFYVICMIMDSDALKNPASFGASLVIAMATLGVHFKKDYEKTALQEAQGIIAEIKESSFGTIARVASAGFENLNTMIGGFGMLKLAEMHLPPVLLGDSKQHEFHTANSNMLKSVDLETSYYEMSEGQERMQNFGDACM
;
A
#
# COMPACT_ATOMS: atom_id res chain seq x y z
N MET A 1 -6.09 -7.60 2.66
CA MET A 1 -6.33 -7.59 4.12
C MET A 1 -6.79 -6.27 4.71
N ALA A 2 -5.98 -5.21 4.82
CA ALA A 2 -6.46 -3.98 5.51
C ALA A 2 -7.74 -3.39 4.90
N ALA A 3 -7.84 -3.34 3.56
CA ALA A 3 -9.08 -2.92 2.88
C ALA A 3 -10.26 -3.88 3.10
N GLU A 4 -10.00 -5.19 3.25
CA GLU A 4 -11.03 -6.20 3.56
C GLU A 4 -11.52 -6.05 5.01
N LEU A 5 -10.59 -5.79 5.94
CA LEU A 5 -10.91 -5.50 7.34
C LEU A 5 -11.71 -4.19 7.46
N ASP A 6 -11.32 -3.15 6.72
CA ASP A 6 -12.08 -1.89 6.66
C ASP A 6 -13.48 -2.10 6.07
N ALA A 7 -13.60 -2.91 5.01
CA ALA A 7 -14.89 -3.25 4.41
C ALA A 7 -15.77 -4.06 5.38
N ALA A 8 -15.21 -5.08 6.03
CA ALA A 8 -15.89 -5.87 7.05
C ALA A 8 -16.32 -5.01 8.24
N MET A 9 -15.46 -4.11 8.72
CA MET A 9 -15.81 -3.12 9.74
C MET A 9 -16.93 -2.18 9.28
N SER A 10 -16.94 -1.76 8.01
CA SER A 10 -18.03 -0.97 7.45
C SER A 10 -19.36 -1.73 7.49
N LEU A 11 -19.34 -3.03 7.18
CA LEU A 11 -20.53 -3.88 7.27
C LEU A 11 -21.01 -4.06 8.72
N LEU A 12 -20.10 -4.30 9.65
CA LEU A 12 -20.41 -4.41 11.08
C LEU A 12 -21.06 -3.14 11.63
N ARG A 13 -20.59 -1.96 11.20
CA ARG A 13 -21.17 -0.66 11.60
C ARG A 13 -22.61 -0.45 11.11
N ARG A 14 -23.06 -1.21 10.09
CA ARG A 14 -24.42 -1.12 9.55
C ARG A 14 -25.42 -2.02 10.27
N ILE A 15 -24.98 -2.81 11.25
CA ILE A 15 -25.89 -3.59 12.10
C ILE A 15 -26.64 -2.62 13.01
N GLU A 16 -27.97 -2.54 12.84
CA GLU A 16 -28.84 -1.61 13.56
C GLU A 16 -28.96 -1.97 15.05
N ASP A 17 -29.07 -3.27 15.36
CA ASP A 17 -29.13 -3.80 16.72
C ASP A 17 -27.78 -3.68 17.43
N GLU A 18 -27.76 -2.95 18.54
CA GLU A 18 -26.52 -2.61 19.25
C GLU A 18 -25.86 -3.82 19.92
N ASP A 19 -26.65 -4.72 20.51
CA ASP A 19 -26.13 -5.92 21.17
C ASP A 19 -25.51 -6.88 20.16
N GLN A 20 -26.19 -7.11 19.03
CA GLN A 20 -25.65 -7.91 17.92
C GLN A 20 -24.39 -7.28 17.32
N ARG A 21 -24.36 -5.95 17.17
CA ARG A 21 -23.17 -5.24 16.66
C ARG A 21 -21.98 -5.41 17.60
N ILE A 22 -22.18 -5.31 18.92
CA ILE A 22 -21.12 -5.51 19.91
C ILE A 22 -20.58 -6.95 19.84
N VAL A 23 -21.46 -7.94 19.82
CA VAL A 23 -21.07 -9.35 19.74
C VAL A 23 -20.34 -9.65 18.44
N ALA A 24 -20.88 -9.22 17.29
CA ALA A 24 -20.27 -9.43 15.97
C ALA A 24 -18.90 -8.73 15.85
N THR A 25 -18.76 -7.52 16.38
CA THR A 25 -17.48 -6.80 16.40
C THR A 25 -16.45 -7.52 17.26
N SER A 26 -16.86 -8.06 18.41
CA SER A 26 -15.99 -8.83 19.30
C SER A 26 -15.52 -10.14 18.65
N LEU A 27 -16.43 -10.89 18.03
CA LEU A 27 -16.11 -12.12 17.29
C LEU A 27 -15.14 -11.85 16.15
N PHE A 28 -15.44 -10.84 15.32
CA PHE A 28 -14.56 -10.44 14.22
C PHE A 28 -13.18 -10.00 14.69
N GLY A 29 -13.10 -9.26 15.80
CA GLY A 29 -11.83 -8.87 16.41
C GLY A 29 -11.01 -10.07 16.86
N LYS A 30 -11.65 -11.07 17.47
CA LYS A 30 -11.00 -12.32 17.88
C LYS A 30 -10.50 -13.13 16.68
N GLU A 31 -11.32 -13.32 15.66
CA GLU A 31 -10.93 -14.01 14.42
C GLU A 31 -9.75 -13.31 13.73
N THR A 32 -9.80 -11.98 13.64
CA THR A 32 -8.72 -11.18 13.04
C THR A 32 -7.42 -11.30 13.85
N PHE A 33 -7.52 -11.34 15.18
CA PHE A 33 -6.36 -11.53 16.06
C PHE A 33 -5.77 -12.94 15.93
N GLU A 34 -6.60 -13.99 15.94
CA GLU A 34 -6.17 -15.36 15.69
C GLU A 34 -5.50 -15.52 14.32
N TYR A 35 -6.02 -14.82 13.31
CA TYR A 35 -5.40 -14.75 11.99
C TYR A 35 -4.02 -14.09 12.03
N LEU A 36 -3.91 -12.92 12.69
CA LEU A 36 -2.66 -12.17 12.79
C LEU A 36 -1.54 -13.09 13.29
N TYR A 37 -1.78 -13.84 14.37
CA TYR A 37 -0.81 -14.74 15.01
C TYR A 37 -0.80 -16.18 14.48
N ASN A 38 -1.44 -16.47 13.34
CA ASN A 38 -1.43 -17.81 12.76
C ASN A 38 -0.06 -18.11 12.12
N PRO A 39 0.73 -19.05 12.66
CA PRO A 39 2.08 -19.36 12.17
C PRO A 39 2.10 -19.96 10.75
N ASN A 40 0.96 -20.41 10.22
CA ASN A 40 0.84 -20.90 8.85
C ASN A 40 0.51 -19.78 7.84
N LEU A 41 0.25 -18.56 8.30
CA LEU A 41 -0.12 -17.39 7.50
C LEU A 41 0.79 -16.18 7.77
N THR A 42 1.84 -16.37 8.58
CA THR A 42 2.75 -15.33 9.10
C THR A 42 3.43 -14.53 8.01
N GLU A 43 3.72 -15.12 6.85
CA GLU A 43 4.31 -14.42 5.69
C GLU A 43 3.43 -13.24 5.24
N TYR A 44 2.11 -13.38 5.35
CA TYR A 44 1.14 -12.33 4.99
C TYR A 44 0.90 -11.31 6.11
N SER A 45 1.35 -11.58 7.34
CA SER A 45 1.13 -10.73 8.51
C SER A 45 2.39 -10.08 9.10
N VAL A 46 3.60 -10.37 8.58
CA VAL A 46 4.88 -9.85 9.12
C VAL A 46 4.87 -8.33 9.32
N CYS A 47 4.36 -7.55 8.35
CA CYS A 47 4.29 -6.10 8.46
C CYS A 47 3.36 -5.65 9.59
N ALA A 48 2.21 -6.31 9.75
CA ALA A 48 1.26 -6.02 10.82
C ALA A 48 1.80 -6.43 12.19
N HIS A 49 2.53 -7.54 12.29
CA HIS A 49 3.23 -7.93 13.51
C HIS A 49 4.32 -6.93 13.90
N LEU A 50 5.13 -6.49 12.94
CA LEU A 50 6.16 -5.49 13.20
C LEU A 50 5.53 -4.21 13.76
N VAL A 51 4.43 -3.74 13.15
CA VAL A 51 3.67 -2.58 13.62
C VAL A 51 3.08 -2.83 15.02
N ALA A 52 2.38 -3.94 15.22
CA ALA A 52 1.78 -4.30 16.52
C ALA A 52 2.82 -4.30 17.64
N ASN A 53 3.98 -4.93 17.40
CA ASN A 53 5.07 -4.97 18.37
C ASN A 53 5.72 -3.59 18.56
N ARG A 54 5.94 -2.84 17.47
CA ARG A 54 6.64 -1.53 17.51
C ARG A 54 5.86 -0.50 18.31
N PHE A 55 4.54 -0.48 18.16
CA PHE A 55 3.66 0.49 18.80
C PHE A 55 2.91 -0.08 20.02
N ASN A 56 3.24 -1.31 20.43
CA ASN A 56 2.57 -2.03 21.52
C ASN A 56 1.04 -2.06 21.35
N GLN A 57 0.58 -2.37 20.13
CA GLN A 57 -0.84 -2.37 19.79
C GLN A 57 -1.42 -3.79 19.79
N SER A 58 -2.46 -4.00 20.59
CA SER A 58 -3.14 -5.28 20.73
C SER A 58 -4.32 -5.45 19.75
N GLU A 59 -4.86 -4.35 19.21
CA GLU A 59 -5.94 -4.42 18.23
C GLU A 59 -5.39 -4.71 16.83
N ALA A 60 -5.67 -5.91 16.32
CA ALA A 60 -5.18 -6.36 15.03
C ALA A 60 -5.64 -5.45 13.87
N THR A 61 -6.88 -4.97 13.89
CA THR A 61 -7.43 -4.07 12.86
C THR A 61 -6.62 -2.77 12.77
N LEU A 62 -6.24 -2.16 13.90
CA LEU A 62 -5.44 -0.95 13.88
C LEU A 62 -3.99 -1.22 13.40
N ALA A 63 -3.43 -2.37 13.78
CA ALA A 63 -2.11 -2.79 13.30
C ALA A 63 -2.10 -2.99 11.77
N PHE A 64 -3.12 -3.66 11.21
CA PHE A 64 -3.28 -3.82 9.77
C PHE A 64 -3.52 -2.48 9.05
N TRP A 65 -4.35 -1.61 9.62
CA TRP A 65 -4.59 -0.28 9.08
C TRP A 65 -3.27 0.51 8.96
N ALA A 66 -2.50 0.58 10.04
CA ALA A 66 -1.23 1.30 10.08
C ALA A 66 -0.16 0.68 9.17
N ALA A 67 -0.04 -0.65 9.19
CA ALA A 67 0.83 -1.38 8.27
C ALA A 67 0.47 -1.08 6.81
N SER A 68 -0.81 -0.96 6.48
CA SER A 68 -1.23 -0.66 5.11
C SER A 68 -0.85 0.75 4.66
N ILE A 69 -0.90 1.73 5.57
CA ILE A 69 -0.46 3.11 5.30
C ILE A 69 1.05 3.14 5.06
N LEU A 70 1.82 2.48 5.91
CA LEU A 70 3.28 2.39 5.76
C LEU A 70 3.67 1.64 4.49
N ALA A 71 2.99 0.55 4.18
CA ALA A 71 3.23 -0.21 2.95
C ALA A 71 2.96 0.65 1.71
N ARG A 72 1.84 1.38 1.67
CA ARG A 72 1.56 2.31 0.56
C ARG A 72 2.54 3.47 0.52
N THR A 73 3.03 3.94 1.66
CA THR A 73 4.07 4.97 1.70
C THR A 73 5.37 4.44 1.09
N ALA A 74 5.78 3.22 1.43
CA ALA A 74 6.96 2.60 0.85
C ALA A 74 6.78 2.30 -0.65
N LEU A 75 5.62 1.76 -1.06
CA LEU A 75 5.30 1.41 -2.46
C LEU A 75 5.28 2.62 -3.40
N ASN A 76 4.91 3.79 -2.91
CA ASN A 76 4.87 5.02 -3.70
C ASN A 76 6.12 5.89 -3.52
N ALA A 77 7.15 5.40 -2.83
CA ALA A 77 8.41 6.13 -2.68
C ALA A 77 9.22 6.03 -3.97
N SER A 78 9.64 7.17 -4.50
CA SER A 78 10.56 7.23 -5.63
C SER A 78 11.98 6.82 -5.25
N ILE A 79 12.79 6.52 -6.25
CA ILE A 79 14.24 6.28 -6.09
C ILE A 79 14.94 7.42 -5.33
N ASP A 80 14.51 8.66 -5.50
CA ASP A 80 15.06 9.82 -4.80
C ASP A 80 14.88 9.74 -3.28
N VAL A 81 13.73 9.24 -2.82
CA VAL A 81 13.45 9.04 -1.39
C VAL A 81 14.43 8.04 -0.79
N PHE A 82 14.66 6.90 -1.46
CA PHE A 82 15.66 5.91 -1.04
C PHE A 82 17.05 6.52 -0.95
N ASN A 83 17.45 7.30 -1.96
CA ASN A 83 18.76 7.94 -2.01
C ASN A 83 18.95 8.96 -0.89
N ILE A 84 17.92 9.75 -0.56
CA ILE A 84 17.95 10.71 0.54
C ILE A 84 18.08 9.98 1.88
N ILE A 85 17.27 8.95 2.11
CA ILE A 85 17.29 8.17 3.35
C ILE A 85 18.65 7.47 3.52
N LEU A 86 19.19 6.86 2.45
CA LEU A 86 20.48 6.20 2.49
C LEU A 86 21.62 7.17 2.84
N LYS A 87 21.59 8.40 2.32
CA LYS A 87 22.56 9.46 2.69
C LYS A 87 22.47 9.84 4.16
N ASN A 88 21.27 9.80 4.75
CA ASN A 88 21.00 10.18 6.14
C ASN A 88 20.89 8.97 7.09
N ILE A 89 21.27 7.77 6.66
CA ILE A 89 20.97 6.51 7.36
C ILE A 89 21.57 6.41 8.78
N ARG A 90 22.60 7.22 9.08
CA ARG A 90 23.17 7.29 10.44
C ARG A 90 22.14 7.70 11.49
N VAL A 91 21.21 8.59 11.14
CA VAL A 91 20.12 9.02 12.04
C VAL A 91 19.27 7.83 12.47
N PHE A 92 18.97 6.92 11.54
CA PHE A 92 18.28 5.68 11.83
C PHE A 92 19.11 4.77 12.75
N PHE A 93 20.39 4.55 12.43
CA PHE A 93 21.25 3.70 13.25
C PHE A 93 21.41 4.19 14.68
N ASP A 94 21.53 5.50 14.89
CA ASP A 94 21.59 6.09 16.22
C ASP A 94 20.30 5.84 17.01
N LYS A 95 19.14 5.97 16.35
CA LYS A 95 17.82 5.70 16.96
C LYS A 95 17.67 4.23 17.38
N VAL A 96 18.11 3.29 16.54
CA VAL A 96 18.03 1.84 16.83
C VAL A 96 19.27 1.28 17.54
N ARG A 97 20.23 2.13 17.91
CA ARG A 97 21.49 1.77 18.59
C ARG A 97 22.35 0.75 17.83
N LEU A 98 22.37 0.84 16.51
CA LEU A 98 23.26 0.06 15.65
C LEU A 98 24.54 0.86 15.37
N ARG A 99 25.70 0.18 15.33
CA ARG A 99 26.94 0.79 14.85
C ARG A 99 27.00 0.65 13.33
N TYR A 100 27.61 1.63 12.68
CA TYR A 100 27.74 1.63 11.23
C TYR A 100 28.47 0.38 10.67
N SER A 101 29.35 -0.22 11.47
CA SER A 101 30.12 -1.42 11.13
C SER A 101 29.37 -2.74 11.31
N ASP A 102 28.22 -2.75 11.98
CA ASP A 102 27.48 -3.97 12.30
C ASP A 102 26.90 -4.60 11.04
N ASP A 103 26.74 -5.92 11.04
CA ASP A 103 26.33 -6.66 9.84
C ASP A 103 24.86 -6.36 9.48
N GLU A 104 24.00 -6.15 10.48
CA GLU A 104 22.63 -5.67 10.31
C GLU A 104 22.62 -4.27 9.66
N ALA A 105 23.48 -3.36 10.11
CA ALA A 105 23.59 -2.02 9.53
C ALA A 105 24.06 -2.08 8.07
N LYS A 106 24.99 -2.99 7.73
CA LYS A 106 25.40 -3.23 6.33
C LYS A 106 24.24 -3.78 5.49
N ALA A 107 23.50 -4.74 6.02
CA ALA A 107 22.36 -5.34 5.33
C ALA A 107 21.28 -4.30 5.01
N ILE A 108 20.93 -3.45 5.98
CA ILE A 108 19.94 -2.38 5.80
C ILE A 108 20.40 -1.37 4.74
N ARG A 109 21.67 -0.92 4.79
CA ARG A 109 22.20 -0.02 3.75
C ARG A 109 22.14 -0.65 2.37
N ARG A 110 22.52 -1.92 2.26
CA ARG A 110 22.50 -2.65 0.98
C ARG A 110 21.07 -2.77 0.44
N ALA A 111 20.12 -3.12 1.30
CA ALA A 111 18.72 -3.23 0.92
C ALA A 111 18.16 -1.89 0.44
N LEU A 112 18.40 -0.79 1.17
CA LEU A 112 18.01 0.56 0.73
C LEU A 112 18.71 0.99 -0.58
N GLY A 113 19.99 0.65 -0.74
CA GLY A 113 20.72 0.91 -2.00
C GLY A 113 20.24 0.10 -3.19
N ASN A 114 19.49 -0.99 -2.93
CA ASN A 114 18.80 -1.80 -3.93
C ASN A 114 17.31 -1.46 -4.05
N TYR A 115 16.86 -0.36 -3.43
CA TYR A 115 15.46 0.09 -3.45
C TYR A 115 14.46 -0.93 -2.87
N ASP A 116 14.89 -1.69 -1.87
CA ASP A 116 14.06 -2.68 -1.20
C ASP A 116 12.94 -2.02 -0.38
N LEU A 117 11.70 -2.25 -0.80
CA LEU A 117 10.49 -1.69 -0.19
C LEU A 117 10.29 -2.14 1.26
N GLY A 118 10.67 -3.38 1.60
CA GLY A 118 10.58 -3.92 2.95
C GLY A 118 11.56 -3.24 3.89
N ALA A 119 12.77 -2.95 3.43
CA ALA A 119 13.76 -2.19 4.18
C ALA A 119 13.29 -0.74 4.41
N LEU A 120 12.69 -0.10 3.41
CA LEU A 120 12.12 1.24 3.57
C LEU A 120 10.96 1.25 4.59
N PHE A 121 10.03 0.30 4.47
CA PHE A 121 8.96 0.11 5.44
C PHE A 121 9.50 -0.02 6.86
N TYR A 122 10.49 -0.90 7.05
CA TYR A 122 11.11 -1.17 8.33
C TYR A 122 11.76 0.09 8.92
N VAL A 123 12.57 0.80 8.13
CA VAL A 123 13.26 2.01 8.58
C VAL A 123 12.28 3.09 9.00
N ILE A 124 11.24 3.37 8.23
CA ILE A 124 10.22 4.36 8.58
C ILE A 124 9.50 3.96 9.87
N CYS A 125 9.01 2.71 9.94
CA CYS A 125 8.29 2.17 11.10
C CYS A 125 9.09 2.29 12.40
N MET A 126 10.39 2.01 12.35
CA MET A 126 11.27 2.06 13.52
C MET A 126 11.61 3.49 13.96
N ILE A 127 11.64 4.46 13.04
CA ILE A 127 11.88 5.88 13.38
C ILE A 127 10.66 6.53 14.05
N MET A 128 9.44 6.17 13.62
CA MET A 128 8.20 6.72 14.16
C MET A 128 8.10 6.57 15.68
N ASP A 129 7.40 7.50 16.32
CA ASP A 129 7.20 7.51 17.77
C ASP A 129 6.35 6.31 18.23
N SER A 130 6.72 5.72 19.37
CA SER A 130 6.07 4.50 19.89
C SER A 130 4.58 4.67 20.20
N ASP A 131 4.10 5.89 20.40
CA ASP A 131 2.72 6.22 20.70
C ASP A 131 1.95 6.81 19.50
N ALA A 132 2.47 6.66 18.28
CA ALA A 132 1.87 7.19 17.06
C ALA A 132 0.44 6.68 16.78
N LEU A 133 0.08 5.49 17.25
CA LEU A 133 -1.22 4.85 16.99
C LEU A 133 -2.38 5.33 17.87
N LYS A 134 -2.23 6.42 18.62
CA LYS A 134 -3.34 6.98 19.44
C LYS A 134 -4.58 7.35 18.62
N ASN A 135 -4.39 7.88 17.42
CA ASN A 135 -5.45 8.22 16.47
C ASN A 135 -4.85 8.46 15.07
N PRO A 136 -5.67 8.53 14.00
CA PRO A 136 -5.17 8.70 12.64
C PRO A 136 -4.32 9.96 12.40
N ALA A 137 -4.66 11.08 13.05
CA ALA A 137 -3.92 12.33 12.89
C ALA A 137 -2.52 12.25 13.53
N SER A 138 -2.43 11.66 14.72
CA SER A 138 -1.16 11.38 15.39
C SER A 138 -0.27 10.45 14.58
N PHE A 139 -0.85 9.44 13.94
CA PHE A 139 -0.10 8.53 13.09
C PHE A 139 0.48 9.24 11.85
N GLY A 140 -0.35 10.03 11.14
CA GLY A 140 0.08 10.81 10.00
C GLY A 140 1.16 11.84 10.36
N ALA A 141 1.01 12.54 11.49
CA ALA A 141 2.03 13.48 11.98
C ALA A 141 3.36 12.77 12.29
N SER A 142 3.32 11.63 12.98
CA SER A 142 4.51 10.83 13.30
C SER A 142 5.21 10.33 12.03
N LEU A 143 4.45 9.93 11.00
CA LEU A 143 5.00 9.54 9.71
C LEU A 143 5.74 10.69 9.04
N VAL A 144 5.15 11.89 9.00
CA VAL A 144 5.80 13.08 8.42
C VAL A 144 7.07 13.44 9.19
N ILE A 145 7.03 13.40 10.52
CA ILE A 145 8.19 13.65 11.37
C ILE A 145 9.28 12.61 11.13
N ALA A 146 8.93 11.34 10.98
CA ALA A 146 9.87 10.26 10.70
C ALA A 146 10.56 10.46 9.34
N MET A 147 9.79 10.78 8.30
CA MET A 147 10.33 11.10 6.97
C MET A 147 11.28 12.31 7.03
N ALA A 148 10.88 13.38 7.71
CA ALA A 148 11.70 14.58 7.89
C ALA A 148 12.99 14.29 8.68
N THR A 149 12.92 13.42 9.70
CA THR A 149 14.07 12.96 10.49
C THR A 149 15.08 12.22 9.62
N LEU A 150 14.61 11.49 8.60
CA LEU A 150 15.44 10.84 7.60
C LEU A 150 15.86 11.76 6.43
N GLY A 151 15.56 13.06 6.53
CA GLY A 151 15.92 14.08 5.54
C GLY A 151 14.95 14.22 4.37
N VAL A 152 13.79 13.56 4.40
CA VAL A 152 12.79 13.58 3.32
C VAL A 152 11.69 14.58 3.66
N HIS A 153 11.59 15.67 2.90
CA HIS A 153 10.46 16.58 3.00
C HIS A 153 9.23 15.99 2.30
N PHE A 154 8.15 15.72 3.05
CA PHE A 154 6.98 15.00 2.55
C PHE A 154 6.42 15.51 1.21
N LYS A 155 6.15 16.81 1.08
CA LYS A 155 5.63 17.37 -0.19
C LYS A 155 6.66 17.44 -1.32
N LYS A 156 7.87 17.92 -1.02
CA LYS A 156 8.89 18.25 -2.02
C LYS A 156 9.63 17.02 -2.54
N ASP A 157 9.96 16.10 -1.64
CA ASP A 157 10.87 14.99 -1.93
C ASP A 157 10.13 13.66 -2.06
N TYR A 158 8.95 13.51 -1.43
CA TYR A 158 8.13 12.30 -1.53
C TYR A 158 6.96 12.47 -2.52
N GLU A 159 5.98 13.36 -2.25
CA GLU A 159 4.79 13.51 -3.12
C GLU A 159 5.18 13.93 -4.54
N LYS A 160 5.99 14.98 -4.68
CA LYS A 160 6.36 15.52 -5.99
C LYS A 160 7.15 14.52 -6.84
N THR A 161 8.13 13.84 -6.26
CA THR A 161 8.99 12.92 -7.01
C THR A 161 8.22 11.65 -7.41
N ALA A 162 7.35 11.14 -6.53
CA ALA A 162 6.44 10.04 -6.86
C ALA A 162 5.52 10.38 -8.04
N LEU A 163 4.94 11.60 -8.05
CA LEU A 163 4.10 12.06 -9.15
C LEU A 163 4.89 12.27 -10.45
N GLN A 164 6.13 12.76 -10.37
CA GLN A 164 7.00 12.93 -11.53
C GLN A 164 7.38 11.58 -12.15
N GLU A 165 7.73 10.59 -11.32
CA GLU A 165 8.05 9.24 -11.77
C GLU A 165 6.83 8.57 -12.40
N ALA A 166 5.67 8.64 -11.74
CA ALA A 166 4.42 8.13 -12.28
C ALA A 166 4.04 8.79 -13.62
N GLN A 167 4.23 10.11 -13.73
CA GLN A 167 3.98 10.83 -14.98
C GLN A 167 4.88 10.35 -16.13
N GLY A 168 6.15 10.04 -15.85
CA GLY A 168 7.07 9.44 -16.81
C GLY A 168 6.58 8.07 -17.29
N ILE A 169 6.21 7.20 -16.35
CA ILE A 169 5.68 5.85 -16.64
C ILE A 169 4.41 5.93 -17.51
N ILE A 170 3.51 6.86 -17.22
CA ILE A 170 2.26 6.99 -17.99
C ILE A 170 2.50 7.54 -19.39
N ALA A 171 3.48 8.43 -19.55
CA ALA A 171 3.83 8.92 -20.87
C ALA A 171 4.23 7.76 -21.80
N GLU A 172 4.99 6.79 -21.27
CA GLU A 172 5.36 5.56 -21.98
C GLU A 172 4.16 4.62 -22.18
N ILE A 173 3.39 4.35 -21.11
CA ILE A 173 2.26 3.40 -21.18
C ILE A 173 1.13 3.90 -22.09
N LYS A 174 0.93 5.22 -22.23
CA LYS A 174 -0.09 5.78 -23.12
C LYS A 174 0.16 5.46 -24.60
N GLU A 175 1.38 5.11 -24.97
CA GLU A 175 1.72 4.68 -26.33
C GLU A 175 1.46 3.18 -26.56
N SER A 176 1.01 2.46 -25.52
CA SER A 176 0.67 1.03 -25.62
C SER A 176 -0.42 0.78 -26.66
N SER A 177 -0.22 -0.25 -27.48
CA SER A 177 -1.24 -0.74 -28.41
C SER A 177 -2.44 -1.39 -27.71
N PHE A 178 -2.31 -1.67 -26.40
CA PHE A 178 -3.37 -2.27 -25.59
C PHE A 178 -4.17 -1.17 -24.87
N GLY A 179 -5.40 -0.94 -25.32
CA GLY A 179 -6.27 0.12 -24.83
C GLY A 179 -6.62 -0.03 -23.36
N THR A 180 -6.80 -1.27 -22.89
CA THR A 180 -7.06 -1.57 -21.48
C THR A 180 -5.88 -1.16 -20.59
N ILE A 181 -4.64 -1.46 -21.00
CA ILE A 181 -3.45 -1.11 -20.22
C ILE A 181 -3.36 0.43 -20.09
N ALA A 182 -3.49 1.16 -21.19
CA ALA A 182 -3.43 2.62 -21.19
C ALA A 182 -4.53 3.25 -20.31
N ARG A 183 -5.74 2.70 -20.35
CA ARG A 183 -6.88 3.18 -19.56
C ARG A 183 -6.72 2.89 -18.06
N VAL A 184 -6.30 1.67 -17.70
CA VAL A 184 -6.05 1.27 -16.31
C VAL A 184 -4.89 2.06 -15.71
N ALA A 185 -3.80 2.26 -16.46
CA ALA A 185 -2.67 3.07 -16.01
C ALA A 185 -3.06 4.53 -15.77
N SER A 186 -3.86 5.11 -16.68
CA SER A 186 -4.38 6.48 -16.51
C SER A 186 -5.28 6.60 -15.28
N ALA A 187 -6.16 5.63 -15.04
CA ALA A 187 -7.00 5.59 -13.83
C ALA A 187 -6.15 5.41 -12.55
N GLY A 188 -5.11 4.57 -12.59
CA GLY A 188 -4.16 4.39 -11.49
C GLY A 188 -3.41 5.68 -11.15
N PHE A 189 -3.07 6.50 -12.14
CA PHE A 189 -2.46 7.80 -11.92
C PHE A 189 -3.36 8.79 -11.18
N GLU A 190 -4.62 8.90 -11.61
CA GLU A 190 -5.58 9.79 -10.96
C GLU A 190 -5.84 9.34 -9.51
N ASN A 191 -5.90 8.02 -9.28
CA ASN A 191 -5.93 7.45 -7.94
C ASN A 191 -4.68 7.81 -7.12
N LEU A 192 -3.49 7.74 -7.71
CA LEU A 192 -2.25 8.15 -7.04
C LEU A 192 -2.27 9.64 -6.69
N ASN A 193 -2.66 10.49 -7.63
CA ASN A 193 -2.71 11.94 -7.47
C ASN A 193 -3.64 12.37 -6.32
N THR A 194 -4.77 11.68 -6.16
CA THR A 194 -5.71 11.93 -5.06
C THR A 194 -5.24 11.35 -3.72
N MET A 195 -4.50 10.23 -3.74
CA MET A 195 -4.10 9.49 -2.54
C MET A 195 -2.77 9.97 -1.93
N ILE A 196 -1.79 10.38 -2.75
CA ILE A 196 -0.39 10.54 -2.33
C ILE A 196 -0.21 11.56 -1.21
N GLY A 197 -0.95 12.67 -1.26
CA GLY A 197 -0.92 13.72 -0.22
C GLY A 197 -1.69 13.37 1.06
N GLY A 198 -2.52 12.31 1.03
CA GLY A 198 -3.26 11.79 2.18
C GLY A 198 -2.51 10.71 2.94
N PHE A 199 -1.17 10.67 2.88
CA PHE A 199 -0.35 9.60 3.47
C PHE A 199 -0.65 8.21 2.90
N GLY A 200 -1.11 8.12 1.65
CA GLY A 200 -1.52 6.82 1.12
C GLY A 200 -2.87 6.34 1.65
N MET A 201 -3.68 7.16 2.32
CA MET A 201 -5.03 6.73 2.73
C MET A 201 -5.93 6.53 1.52
N LEU A 202 -6.54 5.35 1.43
CA LEU A 202 -7.45 5.01 0.34
C LEU A 202 -8.84 5.59 0.62
N LYS A 203 -9.37 6.30 -0.37
CA LYS A 203 -10.77 6.73 -0.41
C LYS A 203 -11.50 5.96 -1.49
N LEU A 204 -11.81 4.69 -1.23
CA LEU A 204 -12.36 3.76 -2.23
C LEU A 204 -13.57 4.32 -2.99
N ALA A 205 -14.42 5.11 -2.32
CA ALA A 205 -15.60 5.73 -2.94
C ALA A 205 -15.28 6.79 -4.01
N GLU A 206 -14.08 7.39 -3.97
CA GLU A 206 -13.61 8.41 -4.90
C GLU A 206 -12.66 7.84 -5.97
N MET A 207 -12.25 6.58 -5.83
CA MET A 207 -11.26 5.95 -6.71
C MET A 207 -11.86 5.47 -8.04
N HIS A 208 -11.05 5.55 -9.08
CA HIS A 208 -11.33 4.94 -10.38
C HIS A 208 -11.03 3.44 -10.30
N LEU A 209 -12.05 2.64 -9.99
CA LEU A 209 -11.95 1.19 -9.84
C LEU A 209 -12.77 0.50 -10.93
N PRO A 210 -12.26 -0.59 -11.55
CA PRO A 210 -13.03 -1.35 -12.52
C PRO A 210 -14.19 -2.08 -11.81
N PRO A 211 -15.22 -2.52 -12.57
CA PRO A 211 -16.17 -3.50 -12.05
C PRO A 211 -15.44 -4.78 -11.64
N VAL A 212 -16.11 -5.61 -10.85
CA VAL A 212 -15.64 -6.95 -10.52
C VAL A 212 -16.53 -8.01 -11.16
N LEU A 213 -15.98 -9.19 -11.38
CA LEU A 213 -16.76 -10.40 -11.67
C LEU A 213 -17.14 -11.08 -10.36
N LEU A 214 -18.43 -11.32 -10.18
CA LEU A 214 -18.94 -12.14 -9.09
C LEU A 214 -18.88 -13.63 -9.48
N GLY A 215 -19.04 -14.52 -8.49
CA GLY A 215 -19.02 -15.98 -8.72
C GLY A 215 -20.12 -16.49 -9.66
N ASP A 216 -21.16 -15.69 -9.92
CA ASP A 216 -22.21 -15.96 -10.91
C ASP A 216 -21.91 -15.36 -12.29
N SER A 217 -20.67 -14.92 -12.52
CA SER A 217 -20.18 -14.29 -13.75
C SER A 217 -20.87 -12.95 -14.10
N LYS A 218 -21.63 -12.36 -13.18
CA LYS A 218 -22.16 -11.01 -13.38
C LYS A 218 -21.11 -9.97 -12.99
N GLN A 219 -21.10 -8.87 -13.75
CA GLN A 219 -20.30 -7.71 -13.40
C GLN A 219 -21.02 -6.89 -12.34
N HIS A 220 -20.28 -6.47 -11.31
CA HIS A 220 -20.78 -5.60 -10.26
C HIS A 220 -19.87 -4.37 -10.09
N GLU A 221 -20.48 -3.20 -10.06
CA GLU A 221 -19.80 -1.92 -9.82
C GLU A 221 -19.97 -1.53 -8.35
N PHE A 222 -18.91 -1.67 -7.53
CA PHE A 222 -18.97 -1.30 -6.12
C PHE A 222 -19.01 0.21 -5.87
N HIS A 223 -18.51 1.03 -6.82
CA HIS A 223 -18.36 2.48 -6.66
C HIS A 223 -18.62 3.23 -7.99
N THR A 224 -19.82 3.81 -8.11
CA THR A 224 -20.28 4.55 -9.29
C THR A 224 -20.06 6.06 -9.13
N ALA A 225 -18.89 6.49 -8.65
CA ALA A 225 -18.54 7.90 -8.74
C ALA A 225 -18.65 8.33 -10.21
N ASN A 226 -19.31 9.44 -10.50
CA ASN A 226 -19.51 9.88 -11.89
C ASN A 226 -18.18 10.05 -12.64
N SER A 227 -17.13 10.42 -11.89
CA SER A 227 -15.74 10.54 -12.34
C SER A 227 -15.01 9.21 -12.54
N ASN A 228 -15.53 8.07 -12.08
CA ASN A 228 -14.85 6.77 -12.23
C ASN A 228 -14.60 6.45 -13.71
N MET A 229 -13.33 6.43 -14.12
CA MET A 229 -12.90 6.24 -15.49
C MET A 229 -13.05 4.78 -15.94
N LEU A 230 -13.15 3.86 -14.98
CA LEU A 230 -13.19 2.42 -15.21
C LEU A 230 -14.58 1.81 -15.01
N LYS A 231 -15.60 2.60 -14.65
CA LYS A 231 -16.96 2.09 -14.36
C LYS A 231 -17.55 1.21 -15.47
N SER A 232 -17.30 1.57 -16.72
CA SER A 232 -17.83 0.88 -17.90
C SER A 232 -16.80 0.01 -18.63
N VAL A 233 -15.73 -0.39 -17.94
CA VAL A 233 -14.76 -1.32 -18.54
C VAL A 233 -15.40 -2.70 -18.61
N ASP A 234 -15.48 -3.25 -19.81
CA ASP A 234 -15.86 -4.64 -19.99
C ASP A 234 -14.67 -5.55 -19.65
N LEU A 235 -14.81 -6.29 -18.56
CA LEU A 235 -13.78 -7.20 -18.07
C LEU A 235 -13.51 -8.35 -19.05
N GLU A 236 -14.51 -8.81 -19.79
CA GLU A 236 -14.34 -9.91 -20.73
C GLU A 236 -13.53 -9.46 -21.95
N THR A 237 -13.89 -8.34 -22.56
CA THR A 237 -13.08 -7.72 -23.63
C THR A 237 -11.65 -7.42 -23.15
N SER A 238 -11.50 -6.89 -21.93
CA SER A 238 -10.19 -6.61 -21.33
C SER A 238 -9.36 -7.89 -21.17
N TYR A 239 -9.99 -9.00 -20.76
CA TYR A 239 -9.34 -10.30 -20.62
C TYR A 239 -8.83 -10.82 -21.97
N TYR A 240 -9.67 -10.78 -23.02
CA TYR A 240 -9.26 -11.24 -24.34
C TYR A 240 -8.11 -10.40 -24.93
N GLU A 241 -8.16 -9.07 -24.77
CA GLU A 241 -7.07 -8.19 -25.19
C GLU A 241 -5.74 -8.56 -24.50
N MET A 242 -5.78 -8.87 -23.20
CA MET A 242 -4.58 -9.28 -22.45
C MET A 242 -4.10 -10.68 -22.81
N SER A 243 -5.03 -11.62 -23.04
CA SER A 243 -4.72 -12.98 -23.49
C SER A 243 -4.00 -12.98 -24.83
N GLU A 244 -4.48 -12.17 -25.78
CA GLU A 244 -3.81 -12.01 -27.10
C GLU A 244 -2.39 -11.46 -26.94
N GLY A 245 -2.19 -10.49 -26.04
CA GLY A 245 -0.86 -9.96 -25.72
C GLY A 245 0.08 -11.02 -25.14
N GLN A 246 -0.42 -11.84 -24.21
CA GLN A 246 0.33 -12.94 -23.62
C GLN A 246 0.72 -13.99 -24.66
N GLU A 247 -0.23 -14.42 -25.51
CA GLU A 247 0.03 -15.38 -26.58
C GLU A 247 1.08 -14.88 -27.56
N ARG A 248 1.05 -13.59 -27.93
CA ARG A 248 2.09 -12.98 -28.79
C ARG A 248 3.47 -13.03 -28.14
N MET A 249 3.58 -12.74 -26.85
CA MET A 249 4.86 -12.85 -26.13
C MET A 249 5.36 -14.29 -26.05
N GLN A 250 4.46 -15.24 -25.82
CA GLN A 250 4.80 -16.67 -25.82
C GLN A 250 5.31 -17.12 -27.19
N ASN A 251 4.58 -16.82 -28.26
CA ASN A 251 4.97 -17.15 -29.63
C ASN A 251 6.31 -16.50 -30.02
N PHE A 252 6.57 -15.27 -29.58
CA PHE A 252 7.86 -14.63 -29.79
C PHE A 252 8.98 -15.33 -29.03
N GLY A 253 8.76 -15.68 -27.76
CA GLY A 253 9.73 -16.41 -26.94
C GLY A 253 10.07 -17.78 -27.54
N ASP A 254 9.04 -18.53 -27.96
CA ASP A 254 9.19 -19.83 -28.61
C ASP A 254 9.91 -19.73 -29.96
N ALA A 255 9.72 -18.64 -30.72
CA ALA A 255 10.44 -18.40 -31.97
C ALA A 255 11.91 -17.96 -31.78
N CYS A 256 12.28 -17.56 -30.56
CA CYS A 256 13.64 -17.15 -30.19
C CYS A 256 14.44 -18.28 -29.51
N MET A 257 13.82 -19.45 -29.25
CA MET A 257 14.47 -20.68 -28.81
C MET A 257 14.84 -21.57 -29.99
#